data_AF-A0A7G5ED88-F1
#
_entry.id   AF-A0A7G5ED88-F1
#
_cell.length_a   1.000
_cell.length_b   1.000
_cell.length_c   1.000
_cell.angle_alpha   90.00
_cell.angle_beta   90.00
_cell.angle_gamma   90.00
#
_symmetry.space_group_name_H-M   'P 1'
#
loop_
_entity.id
_entity.type
_entity.pdbx_description
1 polymer ?
#
loop_
_entity_poly.entity_id
_entity_poly.type
_entity_poly.pdbx_seq_one_letter_code
_entity_poly.pdbx_strand_id
1 'polypeptide(L)'
;MRGMSSPQGPTAAPPSRRQMLRHLAQAAWAVPALSLGACSSITKAPAASAAIGNAHWATGGTAAISAAVRASNPFAATAAASPCTLSCEATIGPCHTTSPERIDISDGWDGLPMHLQLRLLDLQCQPIAGVLVEIWHTNYTGGYSGEIVPMCNNNAADTERQFFRGWQRSDAQGIVRFDSCYPGWYASRANHIHIRILQGAYDASDAASSWLTTQLLFPDALNSAVFAQAPHYQDKGQPDTTLDSDNVVGEEPDKSAYLWDVQNIAGVLLASKTLVLRNSLDDALCQVKGRMPPGPPPGMQGGPGGPGGPGRPPPGFKPGGARPPLPPGVQAPQS
;
A
#
# COMPACT_ATOMS: atom_id res chain seq x y z
N MET A 1 -66.12 55.06 3.54
CA MET A 1 -65.06 54.49 2.68
C MET A 1 -65.26 52.99 2.67
N ARG A 2 -65.45 52.40 1.48
CA ARG A 2 -65.82 50.99 1.26
C ARG A 2 -64.58 50.09 1.35
N GLY A 3 -64.75 48.92 1.96
CA GLY A 3 -63.77 47.84 1.96
C GLY A 3 -63.77 47.03 0.67
N MET A 4 -62.62 46.42 0.38
CA MET A 4 -62.42 45.41 -0.68
C MET A 4 -61.79 44.18 -0.03
N SER A 5 -62.46 43.04 -0.15
CA SER A 5 -61.93 41.71 0.17
C SER A 5 -62.28 40.76 -0.99
N SER A 6 -61.25 40.08 -1.51
CA SER A 6 -61.30 39.18 -2.67
C SER A 6 -61.94 37.82 -2.36
N PRO A 7 -62.64 37.17 -3.32
CA PRO A 7 -63.15 35.80 -3.14
C PRO A 7 -62.19 34.72 -3.65
N GLN A 8 -62.25 33.56 -3.00
CA GLN A 8 -61.51 32.32 -3.25
C GLN A 8 -62.11 31.51 -4.41
N GLY A 9 -61.27 30.78 -5.16
CA GLY A 9 -61.66 29.90 -6.25
C GLY A 9 -62.07 28.47 -5.80
N PRO A 10 -62.78 27.71 -6.65
CA PRO A 10 -63.39 26.44 -6.27
C PRO A 10 -62.41 25.25 -6.22
N THR A 11 -62.57 24.42 -5.19
CA THR A 11 -61.92 23.12 -4.97
C THR A 11 -62.57 22.01 -5.79
N ALA A 12 -61.78 21.23 -6.53
CA ALA A 12 -62.24 20.04 -7.26
C ALA A 12 -62.28 18.78 -6.36
N ALA A 13 -63.36 18.01 -6.44
CA ALA A 13 -63.56 16.76 -5.71
C ALA A 13 -63.03 15.53 -6.49
N PRO A 14 -62.57 14.46 -5.81
CA PRO A 14 -62.04 13.26 -6.48
C PRO A 14 -63.17 12.30 -6.94
N PRO A 15 -62.97 11.57 -8.05
CA PRO A 15 -63.97 10.65 -8.59
C PRO A 15 -64.09 9.35 -7.79
N SER A 16 -65.28 8.76 -7.81
CA SER A 16 -65.67 7.60 -6.99
C SER A 16 -65.42 6.24 -7.66
N ARG A 17 -65.28 5.23 -6.81
CA ARG A 17 -64.84 3.84 -7.05
C ARG A 17 -65.70 2.97 -7.99
N ARG A 18 -66.71 3.53 -8.69
CA ARG A 18 -67.68 2.77 -9.52
C ARG A 18 -67.50 2.93 -11.04
N GLN A 19 -66.50 3.67 -11.52
CA GLN A 19 -66.23 3.85 -12.96
C GLN A 19 -65.07 3.01 -13.53
N MET A 20 -64.45 2.11 -12.75
CA MET A 20 -63.23 1.40 -13.16
C MET A 20 -63.39 -0.07 -13.60
N LEU A 21 -64.61 -0.56 -13.84
CA LEU A 21 -64.86 -1.99 -14.16
C LEU A 21 -65.82 -2.24 -15.34
N ARG A 22 -65.72 -1.48 -16.41
CA ARG A 22 -66.24 -1.88 -17.73
C ARG A 22 -65.26 -1.42 -18.78
N HIS A 23 -64.57 -2.37 -19.42
CA HIS A 23 -63.97 -2.35 -20.77
C HIS A 23 -62.82 -3.37 -20.81
N LEU A 24 -63.17 -4.64 -20.73
CA LEU A 24 -62.40 -5.73 -21.31
C LEU A 24 -63.15 -6.17 -22.57
N ALA A 25 -62.57 -5.95 -23.76
CA ALA A 25 -62.73 -6.84 -24.92
C ALA A 25 -61.94 -6.33 -26.14
N GLN A 26 -60.95 -7.14 -26.53
CA GLN A 26 -60.57 -7.45 -27.92
C GLN A 26 -59.77 -6.43 -28.73
N ALA A 27 -58.46 -6.68 -28.83
CA ALA A 27 -57.73 -6.65 -30.10
C ALA A 27 -56.46 -7.52 -29.97
N ALA A 28 -56.47 -8.67 -30.65
CA ALA A 28 -55.35 -9.60 -30.74
C ALA A 28 -54.57 -9.32 -32.03
N TRP A 29 -53.33 -8.86 -31.96
CA TRP A 29 -52.35 -8.92 -33.06
C TRP A 29 -50.93 -9.14 -32.50
N ALA A 30 -50.22 -10.02 -33.21
CA ALA A 30 -48.92 -10.64 -32.97
C ALA A 30 -47.83 -9.83 -32.23
N VAL A 31 -47.20 -10.46 -31.24
CA VAL A 31 -45.89 -10.07 -30.69
C VAL A 31 -44.89 -11.20 -31.00
N PRO A 32 -43.71 -10.91 -31.58
CA PRO A 32 -42.71 -11.94 -31.82
C PRO A 32 -42.11 -12.40 -30.49
N ALA A 33 -41.93 -13.71 -30.36
CA ALA A 33 -41.26 -14.33 -29.24
C ALA A 33 -39.79 -13.84 -29.18
N LEU A 34 -39.50 -12.93 -28.26
CA LEU A 34 -38.13 -12.69 -27.81
C LEU A 34 -37.76 -13.78 -26.81
N SER A 35 -36.79 -14.58 -27.21
CA SER A 35 -36.08 -15.58 -26.43
C SER A 35 -35.56 -14.98 -25.10
N LEU A 36 -36.13 -15.44 -23.99
CA LEU A 36 -35.54 -15.31 -22.66
C LEU A 36 -34.33 -16.25 -22.59
N GLY A 37 -33.17 -15.73 -22.97
CA GLY A 37 -31.88 -16.40 -22.88
C GLY A 37 -30.81 -15.42 -22.44
N ALA A 38 -30.76 -15.10 -21.15
CA ALA A 38 -29.56 -14.56 -20.51
C ALA A 38 -29.66 -14.77 -19.00
N CYS A 39 -29.14 -15.91 -18.52
CA CYS A 39 -28.56 -15.96 -17.19
C CYS A 39 -27.47 -14.89 -17.15
N SER A 40 -27.75 -13.75 -16.50
CA SER A 40 -26.70 -12.80 -16.15
C SER A 40 -25.87 -13.43 -15.05
N SER A 41 -24.86 -14.20 -15.45
CA SER A 41 -23.73 -14.49 -14.58
C SER A 41 -23.20 -13.13 -14.11
N ILE A 42 -23.25 -12.89 -12.81
CA ILE A 42 -22.52 -11.80 -12.17
C ILE A 42 -21.05 -12.09 -12.46
N THR A 43 -20.53 -11.51 -13.54
CA THR A 43 -19.11 -11.53 -13.83
C THR A 43 -18.46 -10.67 -12.77
N LYS A 44 -17.81 -11.33 -11.80
CA LYS A 44 -16.80 -10.72 -10.94
C LYS A 44 -15.91 -9.89 -11.86
N ALA A 45 -15.90 -8.57 -11.66
CA ALA A 45 -15.00 -7.69 -12.39
C ALA A 45 -13.59 -8.30 -12.33
N PRO A 46 -12.89 -8.46 -13.47
CA PRO A 46 -11.53 -8.96 -13.44
C PRO A 46 -10.70 -8.04 -12.53
N ALA A 47 -10.02 -8.65 -11.56
CA ALA A 47 -9.19 -7.94 -10.61
C ALA A 47 -8.20 -7.03 -11.34
N ALA A 48 -7.99 -5.84 -10.80
CA ALA A 48 -7.09 -4.80 -11.32
C ALA A 48 -5.66 -5.29 -11.63
N SER A 49 -5.25 -6.47 -11.17
CA SER A 49 -3.93 -7.08 -11.42
C SER A 49 -3.59 -7.33 -12.89
N ALA A 50 -4.56 -7.58 -13.79
CA ALA A 50 -4.23 -7.88 -15.19
C ALA A 50 -3.83 -6.64 -16.02
N ALA A 51 -4.28 -5.44 -15.62
CA ALA A 51 -4.00 -4.20 -16.36
C ALA A 51 -2.62 -3.58 -16.03
N ILE A 52 -1.97 -4.03 -14.95
CA ILE A 52 -0.73 -3.43 -14.43
C ILE A 52 0.52 -3.99 -15.11
N GLY A 53 0.44 -5.18 -15.72
CA GLY A 53 1.58 -5.86 -16.33
C GLY A 53 2.19 -5.19 -17.57
N ASN A 54 1.45 -4.28 -18.22
CA ASN A 54 1.89 -3.53 -19.42
C ASN A 54 1.87 -2.02 -19.20
N ALA A 55 1.88 -1.56 -17.95
CA ALA A 55 1.75 -0.14 -17.65
C ALA A 55 3.06 0.61 -17.98
N HIS A 56 2.97 1.73 -18.69
CA HIS A 56 4.09 2.63 -18.86
C HIS A 56 4.36 3.37 -17.54
N TRP A 57 5.60 3.32 -17.09
CA TRP A 57 6.04 3.86 -15.81
C TRP A 57 6.89 5.11 -15.99
N ALA A 58 6.68 6.11 -15.14
CA ALA A 58 7.47 7.34 -15.14
C ALA A 58 8.87 7.11 -14.55
N THR A 59 9.75 8.10 -14.77
CA THR A 59 11.11 8.18 -14.22
C THR A 59 11.34 9.54 -13.59
N GLY A 60 12.45 9.73 -12.87
CA GLY A 60 12.77 10.98 -12.16
C GLY A 60 12.41 10.94 -10.68
N GLY A 61 12.17 9.74 -10.12
CA GLY A 61 11.84 9.55 -8.71
C GLY A 61 10.66 10.41 -8.24
N THR A 62 10.69 10.83 -6.98
CA THR A 62 9.58 11.58 -6.35
C THR A 62 9.27 12.93 -7.01
N ALA A 63 10.19 13.50 -7.79
CA ALA A 63 9.95 14.71 -8.56
C ALA A 63 8.87 14.53 -9.64
N ALA A 64 8.65 13.31 -10.12
CA ALA A 64 7.60 12.99 -11.08
C ALA A 64 6.20 12.85 -10.43
N ILE A 65 6.10 12.82 -9.10
CA ILE A 65 4.83 12.75 -8.40
C ILE A 65 4.16 14.12 -8.47
N SER A 66 3.06 14.23 -9.22
CA SER A 66 2.33 15.48 -9.38
C SER A 66 1.43 15.78 -8.17
N ALA A 67 1.01 17.04 -8.01
CA ALA A 67 0.03 17.42 -7.00
C ALA A 67 -1.31 16.66 -7.15
N ALA A 68 -1.71 16.32 -8.38
CA ALA A 68 -2.91 15.53 -8.64
C ALA A 68 -2.80 14.10 -8.10
N VAL A 69 -1.63 13.47 -8.22
CA VAL A 69 -1.38 12.14 -7.63
C VAL A 69 -1.39 12.23 -6.10
N ARG A 70 -0.72 13.22 -5.50
CA ARG A 70 -0.74 13.42 -4.04
C ARG A 70 -2.13 13.69 -3.47
N ALA A 71 -2.98 14.36 -4.25
CA ALA A 71 -4.36 14.66 -3.86
C ALA A 71 -5.33 13.47 -4.08
N SER A 72 -4.88 12.39 -4.71
CA SER A 72 -5.70 11.18 -4.86
C SER A 72 -6.05 10.60 -3.50
N ASN A 73 -7.28 10.11 -3.34
CA ASN A 73 -7.73 9.43 -2.13
C ASN A 73 -8.33 8.07 -2.51
N PRO A 74 -7.54 6.97 -2.45
CA PRO A 74 -8.01 5.64 -2.80
C PRO A 74 -9.07 5.11 -1.82
N PHE A 75 -9.27 5.78 -0.68
CA PHE A 75 -10.24 5.39 0.35
C PHE A 75 -11.57 6.15 0.26
N ALA A 76 -11.74 7.05 -0.72
CA ALA A 76 -12.93 7.90 -0.87
C ALA A 76 -14.16 7.16 -1.40
N ALA A 77 -13.97 6.05 -2.12
CA ALA A 77 -15.09 5.19 -2.46
C ALA A 77 -15.66 4.61 -1.16
N THR A 78 -16.98 4.68 -0.97
CA THR A 78 -17.71 3.81 -0.04
C THR A 78 -17.62 2.38 -0.59
N ALA A 79 -16.42 1.81 -0.59
CA ALA A 79 -16.19 0.43 -0.93
C ALA A 79 -17.02 -0.39 0.06
N ALA A 80 -17.89 -1.25 -0.47
CA ALA A 80 -18.61 -2.26 0.29
C ALA A 80 -17.66 -2.78 1.38
N ALA A 81 -18.03 -2.57 2.65
CA ALA A 81 -17.14 -2.67 3.79
C ALA A 81 -16.10 -3.79 3.59
N SER A 82 -14.87 -3.42 3.23
CA SER A 82 -13.78 -4.37 3.29
C SER A 82 -13.83 -4.96 4.69
N PRO A 83 -13.76 -6.30 4.83
CA PRO A 83 -13.91 -6.92 6.13
C PRO A 83 -12.91 -6.26 7.07
N CYS A 84 -13.44 -5.76 8.18
CA CYS A 84 -12.72 -5.01 9.19
C CYS A 84 -11.92 -5.99 10.05
N THR A 85 -10.96 -6.62 9.39
CA THR A 85 -10.21 -7.75 9.92
C THR A 85 -8.91 -7.22 10.49
N LEU A 86 -8.64 -7.60 11.73
CA LEU A 86 -7.39 -7.28 12.42
C LEU A 86 -6.18 -7.63 11.53
N SER A 87 -5.25 -6.69 11.43
CA SER A 87 -4.00 -6.91 10.70
C SER A 87 -3.03 -7.73 11.53
N CYS A 88 -2.37 -8.71 10.91
CA CYS A 88 -1.46 -9.61 11.60
C CYS A 88 -0.03 -9.08 11.65
N GLU A 89 0.64 -9.41 12.75
CA GLU A 89 2.00 -9.01 13.06
C GLU A 89 2.99 -9.87 12.28
N ALA A 90 3.98 -9.20 11.68
CA ALA A 90 5.13 -9.83 11.06
C ALA A 90 6.41 -9.38 11.78
N THR A 91 7.52 -10.07 11.50
CA THR A 91 8.83 -9.69 12.03
C THR A 91 9.24 -8.27 11.63
N ILE A 92 9.90 -7.55 12.55
CA ILE A 92 10.58 -6.28 12.26
C ILE A 92 11.73 -6.50 11.26
N GLY A 93 12.40 -7.65 11.30
CA GLY A 93 13.58 -7.92 10.49
C GLY A 93 14.84 -7.16 10.93
N PRO A 94 16.02 -7.54 10.42
CA PRO A 94 17.29 -7.06 10.98
C PRO A 94 17.78 -5.73 10.39
N CYS A 95 17.09 -5.20 9.38
CA CYS A 95 17.49 -4.01 8.63
C CYS A 95 16.81 -2.71 9.12
N HIS A 96 16.37 -2.70 10.38
CA HIS A 96 15.71 -1.56 11.01
C HIS A 96 16.74 -0.65 11.71
N THR A 97 16.50 0.66 11.65
CA THR A 97 17.20 1.71 12.38
C THR A 97 16.30 2.94 12.39
N THR A 98 16.76 4.04 12.97
CA THR A 98 16.00 5.30 13.06
C THR A 98 15.53 5.80 11.70
N SER A 99 14.38 6.47 11.70
CA SER A 99 13.72 7.07 10.55
C SER A 99 13.44 8.55 10.86
N PRO A 100 13.66 9.47 9.91
CA PRO A 100 13.31 10.88 10.06
C PRO A 100 11.81 11.15 9.84
N GLU A 101 11.29 12.24 10.40
CA GLU A 101 9.94 12.73 10.09
C GLU A 101 9.92 13.41 8.72
N ARG A 102 9.34 12.76 7.71
CA ARG A 102 9.19 13.33 6.36
C ARG A 102 8.16 12.61 5.51
N ILE A 103 7.59 13.34 4.56
CA ILE A 103 6.70 12.78 3.53
C ILE A 103 7.53 12.17 2.40
N ASP A 104 8.45 12.93 1.80
CA ASP A 104 9.39 12.40 0.80
C ASP A 104 10.53 11.67 1.50
N ILE A 105 10.54 10.35 1.39
CA ILE A 105 11.55 9.48 2.00
C ILE A 105 12.68 9.13 1.03
N SER A 106 12.67 9.63 -0.21
CA SER A 106 13.59 9.18 -1.25
C SER A 106 15.04 9.62 -1.07
N ASP A 107 15.30 10.69 -0.31
CA ASP A 107 16.60 11.38 -0.31
C ASP A 107 17.09 11.75 -1.73
N GLY A 108 16.17 12.05 -2.64
CA GLY A 108 16.48 12.45 -4.01
C GLY A 108 16.94 11.30 -4.90
N TRP A 109 16.75 10.05 -4.47
CA TRP A 109 16.97 8.89 -5.34
C TRP A 109 15.99 8.89 -6.51
N ASP A 110 16.50 8.51 -7.68
CA ASP A 110 15.68 8.21 -8.85
C ASP A 110 15.12 6.77 -8.74
N GLY A 111 14.13 6.46 -9.58
CA GLY A 111 13.43 5.19 -9.60
C GLY A 111 11.99 5.36 -10.09
N LEU A 112 11.21 4.29 -9.94
CA LEU A 112 9.79 4.30 -10.22
C LEU A 112 9.08 5.17 -9.16
N PRO A 113 8.49 6.32 -9.52
CA PRO A 113 7.81 7.17 -8.55
C PRO A 113 6.64 6.43 -7.90
N MET A 114 6.59 6.46 -6.57
CA MET A 114 5.59 5.78 -5.77
C MET A 114 5.01 6.72 -4.71
N HIS A 115 3.70 6.89 -4.73
CA HIS A 115 2.95 7.57 -3.67
C HIS A 115 2.26 6.52 -2.81
N LEU A 116 2.62 6.46 -1.53
CA LEU A 116 2.11 5.50 -0.56
C LEU A 116 1.02 6.15 0.29
N GLN A 117 -0.09 5.44 0.50
CA GLN A 117 -1.10 5.82 1.48
C GLN A 117 -1.52 4.64 2.34
N LEU A 118 -1.44 4.78 3.66
CA LEU A 118 -1.97 3.80 4.61
C LEU A 118 -3.14 4.42 5.35
N ARG A 119 -4.24 3.67 5.51
CA ARG A 119 -5.37 4.06 6.36
C ARG A 119 -5.42 3.19 7.60
N LEU A 120 -5.43 3.80 8.77
CA LEU A 120 -5.53 3.13 10.06
C LEU A 120 -6.95 3.17 10.57
N LEU A 121 -7.49 1.98 10.89
CA LEU A 121 -8.80 1.82 11.50
C LEU A 121 -8.69 1.05 12.82
N ASP A 122 -9.65 1.28 13.72
CA ASP A 122 -9.88 0.43 14.89
C ASP A 122 -10.76 -0.79 14.54
N LEU A 123 -11.02 -1.64 15.54
CA LEU A 123 -11.90 -2.82 15.38
C LEU A 123 -13.38 -2.48 15.15
N GLN A 124 -13.76 -1.21 15.28
CA GLN A 124 -15.09 -0.68 14.93
C GLN A 124 -15.07 0.01 13.56
N CYS A 125 -13.96 -0.14 12.82
CA CYS A 125 -13.71 0.39 11.48
C CYS A 125 -13.74 1.91 11.43
N GLN A 126 -13.46 2.55 12.57
CA GLN A 126 -13.36 3.99 12.68
C GLN A 126 -11.91 4.43 12.46
N PRO A 127 -11.68 5.55 11.76
CA PRO A 127 -10.34 6.05 11.52
C PRO A 127 -9.64 6.47 12.81
N ILE A 128 -8.35 6.12 12.93
CA ILE A 128 -7.53 6.48 14.09
C ILE A 128 -6.56 7.60 13.71
N ALA A 129 -6.75 8.79 14.27
CA ALA A 129 -5.94 9.98 14.01
C ALA A 129 -4.72 10.08 14.95
N GLY A 130 -3.66 10.75 14.48
CA GLY A 130 -2.49 11.12 15.29
C GLY A 130 -1.52 9.97 15.61
N VAL A 131 -1.74 8.78 15.06
CA VAL A 131 -0.91 7.59 15.30
C VAL A 131 0.32 7.62 14.40
N LEU A 132 1.48 7.29 14.97
CA LEU A 132 2.75 7.24 14.25
C LEU A 132 2.81 5.99 13.39
N VAL A 133 3.13 6.19 12.11
CA VAL A 133 3.48 5.12 11.18
C VAL A 133 4.87 5.38 10.67
N GLU A 134 5.75 4.42 10.89
CA GLU A 134 7.10 4.35 10.36
C GLU A 134 7.12 3.33 9.23
N ILE A 135 7.84 3.66 8.15
CA ILE A 135 8.11 2.74 7.05
C ILE A 135 9.59 2.75 6.68
N TRP A 136 10.07 1.59 6.22
CA TRP A 136 11.37 1.47 5.59
C TRP A 136 11.37 0.40 4.50
N HIS A 137 12.20 0.59 3.48
CA HIS A 137 12.40 -0.40 2.43
C HIS A 137 13.76 -0.24 1.74
N THR A 138 14.06 -1.15 0.82
CA THR A 138 15.28 -1.14 0.01
C THR A 138 15.26 -0.06 -1.07
N ASN A 139 16.42 0.36 -1.56
CA ASN A 139 16.54 1.02 -2.85
C ASN A 139 16.30 0.02 -4.01
N TYR A 140 16.25 0.51 -5.26
CA TYR A 140 15.99 -0.34 -6.45
C TYR A 140 17.05 -1.44 -6.69
N THR A 141 18.21 -1.40 -6.02
CA THR A 141 19.23 -2.46 -6.07
C THR A 141 19.03 -3.56 -5.03
N GLY A 142 18.07 -3.40 -4.11
CA GLY A 142 17.80 -4.36 -3.04
C GLY A 142 18.53 -4.10 -1.72
N GLY A 143 19.20 -2.94 -1.57
CA GLY A 143 19.96 -2.59 -0.37
C GLY A 143 19.24 -1.57 0.51
N TYR A 144 19.41 -1.67 1.83
CA TYR A 144 18.90 -0.73 2.83
C TYR A 144 19.93 0.37 3.16
N SER A 145 19.43 1.52 3.64
CA SER A 145 20.23 2.63 4.16
C SER A 145 20.43 2.53 5.67
N GLY A 146 21.39 3.28 6.22
CA GLY A 146 21.58 3.49 7.65
C GLY A 146 22.56 2.50 8.29
N GLU A 147 22.96 2.82 9.52
CA GLU A 147 23.81 1.98 10.35
C GLU A 147 23.00 0.80 10.89
N ILE A 148 23.12 -0.34 10.21
CA ILE A 148 22.37 -1.58 10.43
C ILE A 148 23.31 -2.78 10.30
N VAL A 149 22.77 -4.00 10.42
CA VAL A 149 23.59 -5.19 10.18
C VAL A 149 24.20 -5.16 8.76
N PRO A 150 25.51 -5.42 8.59
CA PRO A 150 26.19 -5.19 7.30
C PRO A 150 25.59 -5.95 6.11
N MET A 151 24.96 -7.10 6.35
CA MET A 151 24.29 -7.89 5.31
C MET A 151 23.10 -7.16 4.64
N CYS A 152 22.58 -6.10 5.25
CA CYS A 152 21.46 -5.33 4.72
C CYS A 152 21.88 -4.20 3.78
N ASN A 153 23.14 -3.76 3.81
CA ASN A 153 23.64 -2.70 2.94
C ASN A 153 24.29 -3.31 1.69
N ASN A 154 23.89 -2.87 0.50
CA ASN A 154 24.55 -3.27 -0.75
C ASN A 154 25.79 -2.42 -1.05
N ASN A 155 25.91 -1.26 -0.41
CA ASN A 155 27.05 -0.37 -0.51
C ASN A 155 27.44 0.14 0.87
N ALA A 156 28.73 0.10 1.21
CA ALA A 156 29.24 0.58 2.50
C ALA A 156 28.89 2.06 2.76
N ALA A 157 28.83 2.88 1.72
CA ALA A 157 28.45 4.28 1.83
C ALA A 157 26.98 4.50 2.22
N ASP A 158 26.13 3.47 2.14
CA ASP A 158 24.71 3.58 2.52
C ASP A 158 24.53 3.64 4.05
N THR A 159 25.55 3.29 4.83
CA THR A 159 25.52 3.34 6.30
C THR A 159 25.30 4.75 6.85
N GLU A 160 25.79 5.77 6.15
CA GLU A 160 25.64 7.19 6.50
C GLU A 160 24.41 7.84 5.82
N ARG A 161 23.55 7.04 5.18
CA ARG A 161 22.35 7.51 4.46
C ARG A 161 21.08 7.13 5.19
N GLN A 162 19.98 7.76 4.83
CA GLN A 162 18.66 7.51 5.43
C GLN A 162 17.56 7.31 4.38
N PHE A 163 17.93 7.07 3.10
CA PHE A 163 16.96 6.93 2.02
C PHE A 163 15.95 5.84 2.32
N PHE A 164 14.73 6.01 1.82
CA PHE A 164 13.60 5.11 1.95
C PHE A 164 13.27 4.71 3.39
N ARG A 165 13.52 5.63 4.33
CA ARG A 165 13.08 5.59 5.73
C ARG A 165 12.32 6.86 6.06
N GLY A 166 11.21 6.71 6.77
CA GLY A 166 10.50 7.85 7.33
C GLY A 166 9.33 7.46 8.20
N TRP A 167 8.92 8.40 9.05
CA TRP A 167 7.66 8.29 9.77
C TRP A 167 6.81 9.54 9.58
N GLN A 168 5.51 9.34 9.75
CA GLN A 168 4.47 10.37 9.68
C GLN A 168 3.35 10.03 10.68
N ARG A 169 2.46 10.99 10.95
CA ARG A 169 1.24 10.76 11.74
C ARG A 169 0.01 10.64 10.86
N SER A 170 -0.91 9.78 11.23
CA SER A 170 -2.21 9.68 10.57
C SER A 170 -3.04 10.97 10.75
N ASP A 171 -3.73 11.38 9.68
CA ASP A 171 -4.66 12.51 9.70
C ASP A 171 -6.00 12.16 10.36
N ALA A 172 -6.97 13.08 10.34
CA ALA A 172 -8.30 12.90 10.95
C ALA A 172 -9.11 11.75 10.31
N GLN A 173 -8.73 11.31 9.11
CA GLN A 173 -9.32 10.20 8.37
C GLN A 173 -8.52 8.90 8.56
N GLY A 174 -7.52 8.92 9.46
CA GLY A 174 -6.63 7.82 9.74
C GLY A 174 -5.59 7.60 8.64
N ILE A 175 -5.41 8.55 7.73
CA ILE A 175 -4.54 8.36 6.56
C ILE A 175 -3.16 8.95 6.82
N VAL A 176 -2.13 8.17 6.51
CA VAL A 176 -0.73 8.60 6.46
C VAL A 176 -0.21 8.46 5.03
N ARG A 177 0.70 9.35 4.61
CA ARG A 177 1.17 9.45 3.22
C ARG A 177 2.68 9.58 3.16
N PHE A 178 3.28 8.93 2.17
CA PHE A 178 4.71 9.04 1.85
C PHE A 178 4.93 9.13 0.34
N ASP A 179 5.95 9.87 -0.07
CA ASP A 179 6.49 9.85 -1.42
C ASP A 179 7.80 9.05 -1.41
N SER A 180 7.93 8.09 -2.31
CA SER A 180 9.08 7.19 -2.38
C SER A 180 9.34 6.71 -3.82
N CYS A 181 10.26 5.77 -3.97
CA CYS A 181 10.47 4.98 -5.19
C CYS A 181 10.21 3.49 -4.92
N TYR A 182 9.84 2.73 -5.96
CA TYR A 182 9.58 1.29 -5.82
C TYR A 182 10.81 0.52 -5.29
N PRO A 183 10.64 -0.41 -4.34
CA PRO A 183 11.77 -1.12 -3.73
C PRO A 183 12.42 -2.12 -4.70
N GLY A 184 13.71 -2.36 -4.49
CA GLY A 184 14.46 -3.44 -5.13
C GLY A 184 14.20 -4.81 -4.47
N TRP A 185 14.62 -5.88 -5.14
CA TRP A 185 14.52 -7.24 -4.59
C TRP A 185 15.87 -7.73 -4.04
N TYR A 186 15.80 -8.69 -3.12
CA TYR A 186 16.94 -9.47 -2.66
C TYR A 186 16.47 -10.90 -2.34
N ALA A 187 17.42 -11.83 -2.32
CA ALA A 187 17.11 -13.26 -2.21
C ALA A 187 16.24 -13.58 -0.98
N SER A 188 15.39 -14.59 -1.12
CA SER A 188 14.49 -15.12 -0.09
C SER A 188 13.27 -14.26 0.25
N ARG A 189 13.10 -13.09 -0.36
CA ARG A 189 12.01 -12.17 -0.05
C ARG A 189 11.35 -11.65 -1.33
N ALA A 190 10.02 -11.69 -1.39
CA ALA A 190 9.29 -10.93 -2.41
C ALA A 190 9.38 -9.42 -2.09
N ASN A 191 9.30 -8.54 -3.09
CA ASN A 191 9.42 -7.09 -2.89
C ASN A 191 8.39 -6.57 -1.88
N HIS A 192 8.86 -5.79 -0.90
CA HIS A 192 8.07 -5.40 0.24
C HIS A 192 8.48 -4.05 0.82
N ILE A 193 7.61 -3.52 1.68
CA ILE A 193 7.84 -2.36 2.53
C ILE A 193 7.51 -2.77 3.95
N HIS A 194 8.41 -2.48 4.87
CA HIS A 194 8.17 -2.67 6.29
C HIS A 194 7.32 -1.53 6.86
N ILE A 195 6.46 -1.86 7.82
CA ILE A 195 5.55 -0.92 8.47
C ILE A 195 5.58 -1.16 9.96
N ARG A 196 5.73 -0.10 10.73
CA ARG A 196 5.60 -0.11 12.18
C ARG A 196 4.66 0.99 12.62
N ILE A 197 3.71 0.65 13.47
CA ILE A 197 2.71 1.57 13.99
C ILE A 197 2.96 1.74 15.49
N LEU A 198 3.59 2.85 15.87
CA LEU A 198 4.09 3.08 17.22
C LEU A 198 3.03 3.67 18.15
N GLN A 199 3.22 3.43 19.44
CA GLN A 199 2.51 4.13 20.51
C GLN A 199 3.30 5.34 21.01
N GLY A 200 2.60 6.44 21.26
CA GLY A 200 3.16 7.61 21.93
C GLY A 200 4.11 8.43 21.06
N ALA A 201 5.33 8.64 21.54
CA ALA A 201 6.38 9.37 20.84
C ALA A 201 7.17 8.44 19.91
N TYR A 202 7.85 9.01 18.93
CA TYR A 202 8.73 8.23 18.07
C TYR A 202 9.91 7.67 18.89
N ASP A 203 10.11 6.36 18.81
CA ASP A 203 11.20 5.64 19.46
C ASP A 203 11.73 4.58 18.49
N ALA A 204 12.98 4.77 18.06
CA ALA A 204 13.65 3.90 17.09
C ALA A 204 14.08 2.54 17.68
N SER A 205 13.92 2.32 18.99
CA SER A 205 14.20 1.03 19.62
C SER A 205 13.31 -0.06 19.04
N ASP A 206 13.88 -1.21 18.66
CA ASP A 206 13.12 -2.40 18.24
C ASP A 206 12.15 -2.89 19.34
N ALA A 207 12.42 -2.54 20.61
CA ALA A 207 11.57 -2.86 21.75
C ALA A 207 10.46 -1.82 22.02
N ALA A 208 10.41 -0.71 21.28
CA ALA A 208 9.40 0.32 21.51
C ALA A 208 7.98 -0.22 21.32
N SER A 209 7.07 0.22 22.19
CA SER A 209 5.69 -0.23 22.19
C SER A 209 4.99 0.11 20.86
N SER A 210 4.42 -0.91 20.23
CA SER A 210 3.82 -0.80 18.90
C SER A 210 2.44 -1.44 18.88
N TRP A 211 1.50 -0.79 18.20
CA TRP A 211 0.18 -1.36 17.91
C TRP A 211 0.29 -2.53 16.94
N LEU A 212 1.19 -2.42 15.97
CA LEU A 212 1.44 -3.40 14.92
C LEU A 212 2.82 -3.19 14.31
N THR A 213 3.56 -4.29 14.11
CA THR A 213 4.69 -4.36 13.17
C THR A 213 4.29 -5.33 12.07
N THR A 214 4.39 -4.94 10.80
CA THR A 214 4.00 -5.81 9.69
C THR A 214 4.79 -5.45 8.43
N GLN A 215 4.53 -6.18 7.34
CA GLN A 215 5.15 -5.94 6.05
C GLN A 215 4.09 -6.07 4.96
N LEU A 216 4.11 -5.16 4.00
CA LEU A 216 3.23 -5.22 2.83
C LEU A 216 4.06 -5.45 1.57
N LEU A 217 3.60 -6.38 0.75
CA LEU A 217 4.27 -6.88 -0.44
C LEU A 217 3.52 -6.43 -1.69
N PHE A 218 4.19 -6.57 -2.83
CA PHE A 218 3.62 -6.27 -4.12
C PHE A 218 3.21 -7.55 -4.87
N PRO A 219 2.14 -7.52 -5.69
CA PRO A 219 1.76 -8.67 -6.51
C PRO A 219 2.89 -9.16 -7.43
N ASP A 220 3.07 -10.47 -7.57
CA ASP A 220 4.12 -11.06 -8.42
C ASP A 220 4.08 -10.56 -9.86
N ALA A 221 2.88 -10.35 -10.40
CA ALA A 221 2.71 -9.80 -11.75
C ALA A 221 3.23 -8.36 -11.87
N LEU A 222 3.05 -7.52 -10.84
CA LEU A 222 3.62 -6.17 -10.81
C LEU A 222 5.14 -6.24 -10.68
N ASN A 223 5.65 -7.09 -9.79
CA ASN A 223 7.09 -7.32 -9.63
C ASN A 223 7.73 -7.68 -10.98
N SER A 224 7.21 -8.71 -11.64
CA SER A 224 7.78 -9.16 -12.93
C SER A 224 7.76 -8.06 -13.99
N ALA A 225 6.65 -7.31 -14.09
CA ALA A 225 6.51 -6.22 -15.05
C ALA A 225 7.50 -5.06 -14.80
N VAL A 226 7.63 -4.61 -13.54
CA VAL A 226 8.57 -3.55 -13.17
C VAL A 226 10.01 -3.96 -13.50
N PHE A 227 10.44 -5.15 -13.07
CA PHE A 227 11.80 -5.63 -13.33
C PHE A 227 12.04 -6.07 -14.77
N ALA A 228 11.01 -6.13 -15.63
CA ALA A 228 11.17 -6.39 -17.05
C ALA A 228 11.30 -5.09 -17.87
N GLN A 229 10.63 -4.00 -17.45
CA GLN A 229 10.37 -2.86 -18.33
C GLN A 229 10.72 -1.50 -17.73
N ALA A 230 10.74 -1.35 -16.39
CA ALA A 230 10.93 -0.05 -15.78
C ALA A 230 12.42 0.37 -15.80
N PRO A 231 12.72 1.62 -16.18
CA PRO A 231 14.07 2.17 -16.05
C PRO A 231 14.56 2.10 -14.60
N HIS A 232 15.86 1.84 -14.40
CA HIS A 232 16.53 1.49 -13.13
C HIS A 232 16.30 0.07 -12.59
N TYR A 233 15.30 -0.66 -13.09
CA TYR A 233 14.97 -2.02 -12.61
C TYR A 233 15.32 -3.11 -13.63
N GLN A 234 15.16 -2.85 -14.93
CA GLN A 234 15.33 -3.85 -16.00
C GLN A 234 16.71 -4.54 -16.06
N ASP A 235 17.75 -3.92 -15.50
CA ASP A 235 19.11 -4.47 -15.47
C ASP A 235 19.46 -5.18 -14.15
N LYS A 236 18.51 -5.25 -13.20
CA LYS A 236 18.69 -5.89 -11.89
C LYS A 236 18.29 -7.37 -11.87
N GLY A 237 17.84 -7.90 -13.02
CA GLY A 237 17.29 -9.24 -13.11
C GLY A 237 15.89 -9.35 -12.50
N GLN A 238 15.24 -10.48 -12.75
CA GLN A 238 13.91 -10.76 -12.20
C GLN A 238 14.03 -11.18 -10.72
N PRO A 239 13.09 -10.77 -9.85
CA PRO A 239 13.01 -11.26 -8.48
C PRO A 239 12.96 -12.79 -8.45
N ASP A 240 13.80 -13.40 -7.62
CA ASP A 240 13.94 -14.86 -7.51
C ASP A 240 12.91 -15.50 -6.57
N THR A 241 12.18 -14.69 -5.82
CA THR A 241 11.25 -15.10 -4.78
C THR A 241 9.87 -14.53 -5.09
N THR A 242 8.89 -15.43 -5.21
CA THR A 242 7.47 -15.10 -5.38
C THR A 242 6.78 -14.97 -4.04
N LEU A 243 5.54 -14.46 -4.03
CA LEU A 243 4.70 -14.44 -2.84
C LEU A 243 4.57 -15.81 -2.17
N ASP A 244 4.43 -16.90 -2.93
CA ASP A 244 4.29 -18.27 -2.41
C ASP A 244 5.60 -18.88 -1.85
N SER A 245 6.75 -18.28 -2.20
CA SER A 245 8.06 -18.72 -1.71
C SER A 245 8.70 -17.73 -0.74
N ASP A 246 8.05 -16.61 -0.45
CA ASP A 246 8.51 -15.61 0.52
C ASP A 246 8.60 -16.21 1.94
N ASN A 247 9.71 -15.96 2.61
CA ASN A 247 9.94 -16.53 3.93
C ASN A 247 9.09 -15.93 5.06
N VAL A 248 8.41 -14.79 4.85
CA VAL A 248 7.56 -14.13 5.84
C VAL A 248 6.08 -14.44 5.61
N VAL A 249 5.58 -14.31 4.37
CA VAL A 249 4.14 -14.50 4.06
C VAL A 249 3.83 -15.78 3.28
N GLY A 250 4.84 -16.57 2.87
CA GLY A 250 4.67 -17.67 1.92
C GLY A 250 3.69 -18.75 2.37
N GLU A 251 3.57 -18.97 3.68
CA GLU A 251 2.68 -19.99 4.25
C GLU A 251 1.27 -19.47 4.55
N GLU A 252 0.98 -18.20 4.23
CA GLU A 252 -0.37 -17.67 4.31
C GLU A 252 -1.25 -18.26 3.21
N PRO A 253 -2.40 -18.86 3.58
CA PRO A 253 -3.33 -19.42 2.60
C PRO A 253 -4.00 -18.32 1.77
N ASP A 254 -4.21 -17.15 2.35
CA ASP A 254 -4.67 -15.94 1.67
C ASP A 254 -3.67 -14.81 1.89
N LYS A 255 -2.96 -14.45 0.81
CA LYS A 255 -1.94 -13.40 0.84
C LYS A 255 -2.52 -12.00 0.61
N SER A 256 -3.80 -11.88 0.27
CA SER A 256 -4.43 -10.59 -0.06
C SER A 256 -4.37 -9.58 1.08
N ALA A 257 -4.39 -10.04 2.34
CA ALA A 257 -4.21 -9.21 3.52
C ALA A 257 -2.84 -8.49 3.56
N TYR A 258 -1.82 -9.03 2.90
CA TYR A 258 -0.45 -8.54 2.92
C TYR A 258 -0.02 -7.85 1.61
N LEU A 259 -0.93 -7.67 0.65
CA LEU A 259 -0.62 -6.99 -0.61
C LEU A 259 -1.01 -5.52 -0.59
N TRP A 260 -0.19 -4.67 -1.19
CA TRP A 260 -0.59 -3.32 -1.56
C TRP A 260 -1.68 -3.35 -2.64
N ASP A 261 -2.72 -2.53 -2.45
CA ASP A 261 -3.63 -2.16 -3.54
C ASP A 261 -2.90 -1.13 -4.42
N VAL A 262 -2.73 -1.44 -5.70
CA VAL A 262 -1.86 -0.69 -6.60
C VAL A 262 -2.63 -0.11 -7.79
N GLN A 263 -2.30 1.13 -8.15
CA GLN A 263 -2.83 1.82 -9.32
C GLN A 263 -1.70 2.54 -10.05
N ASN A 264 -1.79 2.65 -11.37
CA ASN A 264 -0.94 3.54 -12.17
C ASN A 264 -1.71 4.82 -12.48
N ILE A 265 -1.23 5.96 -11.97
CA ILE A 265 -1.80 7.28 -12.24
C ILE A 265 -0.74 8.10 -12.97
N ALA A 266 -0.90 8.22 -14.30
CA ALA A 266 0.03 8.95 -15.17
C ALA A 266 1.50 8.48 -15.04
N GLY A 267 1.72 7.18 -14.89
CA GLY A 267 3.06 6.58 -14.74
C GLY A 267 3.60 6.56 -13.31
N VAL A 268 2.87 7.14 -12.34
CA VAL A 268 3.20 7.05 -10.91
C VAL A 268 2.45 5.88 -10.27
N LEU A 269 3.13 5.09 -9.45
CA LEU A 269 2.52 4.03 -8.68
C LEU A 269 1.84 4.61 -7.44
N LEU A 270 0.51 4.57 -7.39
CA LEU A 270 -0.23 4.76 -6.13
C LEU A 270 -0.36 3.40 -5.45
N ALA A 271 0.26 3.25 -4.29
CA ALA A 271 0.16 2.06 -3.45
C ALA A 271 -0.59 2.39 -2.17
N SER A 272 -1.66 1.63 -1.88
CA SER A 272 -2.54 1.89 -0.75
C SER A 272 -2.91 0.63 0.03
N LYS A 273 -3.16 0.78 1.33
CA LYS A 273 -3.69 -0.29 2.16
C LYS A 273 -4.42 0.24 3.38
N THR A 274 -5.47 -0.46 3.81
CA THR A 274 -6.09 -0.26 5.12
C THR A 274 -5.55 -1.27 6.12
N LEU A 275 -5.08 -0.81 7.27
CA LEU A 275 -4.63 -1.62 8.40
C LEU A 275 -5.58 -1.41 9.58
N VAL A 276 -6.00 -2.51 10.19
CA VAL A 276 -6.91 -2.52 11.34
C VAL A 276 -6.12 -2.90 12.58
N LEU A 277 -6.19 -2.05 13.60
CA LEU A 277 -5.41 -2.19 14.83
C LEU A 277 -6.28 -2.73 15.97
N ARG A 278 -5.64 -3.46 16.88
CA ARG A 278 -6.22 -3.84 18.17
C ARG A 278 -6.50 -2.61 19.05
N ASN A 279 -7.46 -2.74 19.95
CA ASN A 279 -7.86 -1.65 20.85
C ASN A 279 -7.00 -1.59 22.12
N SER A 280 -6.43 -2.72 22.55
CA SER A 280 -5.49 -2.82 23.68
C SER A 280 -4.25 -3.61 23.29
N LEU A 281 -3.10 -3.33 23.92
CA LEU A 281 -1.91 -4.18 23.78
C LEU A 281 -2.05 -5.55 24.46
N ASP A 282 -2.99 -5.67 25.40
CA ASP A 282 -3.32 -6.94 26.05
C ASP A 282 -4.06 -7.88 25.09
N ASP A 283 -4.65 -7.34 24.01
CA ASP A 283 -5.28 -8.13 22.97
C ASP A 283 -4.20 -8.82 22.13
N ALA A 284 -4.34 -10.13 21.96
CA ALA A 284 -3.43 -10.91 21.12
C ALA A 284 -3.48 -10.44 19.66
N LEU A 285 -2.30 -10.26 19.04
CA LEU A 285 -2.17 -10.12 17.60
C LEU A 285 -2.06 -11.49 16.95
N CYS A 286 -2.78 -11.69 15.84
CA CYS A 286 -2.47 -12.80 14.95
C CYS A 286 -1.05 -12.59 14.39
N GLN A 287 -0.36 -13.69 14.12
CA GLN A 287 0.99 -13.69 13.56
C GLN A 287 0.93 -14.15 12.11
N VAL A 288 1.72 -13.51 11.25
CA VAL A 288 1.90 -13.95 9.87
C VAL A 288 2.52 -15.34 9.84
N LYS A 289 2.02 -16.19 8.94
CA LYS A 289 2.52 -17.56 8.71
C LYS A 289 3.61 -17.55 7.66
N GLY A 290 4.85 -17.79 8.11
CA GLY A 290 6.02 -17.88 7.26
C GLY A 290 7.03 -18.91 7.76
N ARG A 291 8.07 -19.11 6.95
CA ARG A 291 9.19 -20.02 7.24
C ARG A 291 10.25 -19.42 8.15
N MET A 292 10.20 -18.11 8.37
CA MET A 292 11.08 -17.48 9.36
C MET A 292 10.60 -17.79 10.78
N PRO A 293 11.51 -18.17 11.70
CA PRO A 293 11.20 -18.23 13.12
C PRO A 293 10.70 -16.85 13.61
N PRO A 294 9.85 -16.80 14.65
CA PRO A 294 9.54 -15.55 15.34
C PRO A 294 10.86 -14.84 15.71
N GLY A 295 10.92 -13.53 15.51
CA GLY A 295 12.03 -12.73 16.00
C GLY A 295 12.22 -12.90 17.51
N PRO A 296 13.39 -12.54 18.06
CA PRO A 296 13.58 -12.59 19.51
C PRO A 296 12.52 -11.72 20.22
N PRO A 297 12.06 -12.10 21.42
CA PRO A 297 11.10 -11.31 22.17
C PRO A 297 11.64 -9.89 22.46
N PRO A 298 10.75 -8.90 22.66
CA PRO A 298 11.16 -7.55 23.04
C PRO A 298 12.07 -7.58 24.29
N GLY A 299 13.26 -7.00 24.18
CA GLY A 299 14.20 -6.85 25.31
C GLY A 299 15.39 -7.81 25.34
N MET A 300 15.51 -8.76 24.42
CA MET A 300 16.77 -9.51 24.22
C MET A 300 17.60 -8.86 23.11
N GLN A 301 18.67 -8.15 23.51
CA GLN A 301 19.70 -7.72 22.56
C GLN A 301 20.21 -8.95 21.81
N GLY A 302 20.16 -8.90 20.47
CA GLY A 302 20.83 -9.88 19.63
C GLY A 302 22.31 -9.93 20.03
N GLY A 303 22.74 -11.07 20.58
CA GLY A 303 24.14 -11.27 20.94
C GLY A 303 25.04 -11.13 19.70
N PRO A 304 26.35 -10.85 19.89
CA PRO A 304 27.27 -10.66 18.79
C PRO A 304 27.28 -11.92 17.92
N GLY A 305 26.79 -11.78 16.68
CA GLY A 305 26.80 -12.87 15.71
C GLY A 305 28.23 -13.40 15.57
N GLY A 306 28.40 -14.71 15.79
CA GLY A 306 29.64 -15.40 15.53
C GLY A 306 30.08 -15.25 14.07
N PRO A 307 31.37 -15.46 13.74
CA PRO A 307 31.93 -15.13 12.43
C PRO A 307 31.24 -15.95 11.34
N GLY A 308 30.33 -15.31 10.61
CA GLY A 308 29.76 -15.83 9.37
C GLY A 308 30.86 -15.93 8.31
N GLY A 309 31.09 -17.13 7.79
CA GLY A 309 32.03 -17.37 6.70
C GLY A 309 31.68 -16.54 5.45
N PRO A 310 32.63 -16.36 4.52
CA PRO A 310 32.48 -15.45 3.40
C PRO A 310 31.33 -15.90 2.49
N GLY A 311 30.20 -15.20 2.58
CA GLY A 311 29.09 -15.33 1.65
C GLY A 311 29.56 -14.94 0.26
N ARG A 312 29.45 -15.88 -0.68
CA ARG A 312 29.76 -15.65 -2.09
C ARG A 312 28.74 -14.63 -2.65
N PRO A 313 29.17 -13.57 -3.36
CA PRO A 313 28.23 -12.64 -3.97
C PRO A 313 27.32 -13.37 -4.98
N PRO A 314 26.07 -12.92 -5.17
CA PRO A 314 25.13 -13.53 -6.10
C PRO A 314 25.70 -13.56 -7.53
N PRO A 315 25.38 -14.60 -8.33
CA PRO A 315 25.72 -14.62 -9.76
C PRO A 315 25.09 -13.41 -10.47
N GLY A 316 25.93 -12.51 -11.00
CA GLY A 316 25.47 -11.31 -11.74
C GLY A 316 25.94 -9.97 -11.16
N PHE A 317 26.56 -9.95 -9.98
CA PHE A 317 27.15 -8.73 -9.41
C PHE A 317 28.33 -8.24 -10.25
N LYS A 318 28.16 -7.12 -10.97
CA LYS A 318 29.28 -6.34 -11.53
C LYS A 318 29.59 -5.17 -10.59
N PRO A 319 30.73 -5.15 -9.89
CA PRO A 319 31.14 -3.96 -9.18
C PRO A 319 31.52 -2.90 -10.22
N GLY A 320 30.85 -1.75 -10.23
CA GLY A 320 31.25 -0.61 -11.05
C GLY A 320 30.16 0.11 -11.85
N GLY A 321 28.91 0.13 -11.40
CA GLY A 321 27.94 1.09 -11.91
C GLY A 321 28.32 2.51 -11.46
N ALA A 322 28.74 3.36 -12.40
CA ALA A 322 29.03 4.76 -12.11
C ALA A 322 27.78 5.47 -11.55
N ARG A 323 28.02 6.29 -10.53
CA ARG A 323 27.08 7.19 -9.85
C ARG A 323 26.27 8.04 -10.88
N PRO A 324 24.93 8.09 -10.80
CA PRO A 324 24.17 9.17 -11.43
C PRO A 324 24.55 10.50 -10.77
N PRO A 325 24.79 11.58 -11.53
CA PRO A 325 25.10 12.88 -10.94
C PRO A 325 23.98 13.32 -10.00
N LEU A 326 24.35 13.99 -8.90
CA LEU A 326 23.38 14.68 -8.04
C LEU A 326 22.65 15.75 -8.88
N PRO A 327 21.35 16.00 -8.61
CA PRO A 327 20.65 17.14 -9.18
C PRO A 327 21.37 18.45 -8.83
N PRO A 328 21.40 19.45 -9.74
CA PRO A 328 21.96 20.76 -9.43
C PRO A 328 21.24 21.38 -8.22
N GLY A 329 21.97 21.66 -7.14
CA GLY A 329 21.45 22.41 -5.98
C GLY A 329 21.56 21.72 -4.62
N VAL A 330 21.91 20.43 -4.56
CA VAL A 330 22.18 19.75 -3.28
C VAL A 330 23.65 19.87 -2.94
N GLN A 331 24.01 20.84 -2.09
CA GLN A 331 25.34 20.88 -1.49
C GLN A 331 25.43 19.76 -0.44
N ALA A 332 26.53 19.00 -0.49
CA ALA A 332 26.86 18.06 0.58
C ALA A 332 27.02 18.85 1.90
N PRO A 333 26.49 18.36 3.03
CA PRO A 333 26.77 18.97 4.32
C PRO A 333 28.28 18.90 4.59
N GLN A 334 28.87 20.02 4.98
CA GLN A 334 30.28 20.10 5.36
C GLN A 334 30.46 19.49 6.75
N SER A 335 31.28 18.42 6.77
CA SER A 335 31.97 17.73 7.89
C SER A 335 31.19 17.42 9.16
#